data_AF-A0A091BUM0-F1
#
_entry.id   AF-A0A091BUM0-F1
#
_cell.length_a   1.000
_cell.length_b   1.000
_cell.length_c   1.000
_cell.angle_alpha   90.00
_cell.angle_beta   90.00
_cell.angle_gamma   90.00
#
_symmetry.space_group_name_H-M   'P 1'
#
loop_
_entity.id
_entity.type
_entity.pdbx_description
1 polymer ?
#
loop_
_entity_poly.entity_id
_entity_poly.type
_entity_poly.pdbx_seq_one_letter_code
_entity_poly.pdbx_strand_id
1 'polypeptide(L)'
;MFNFSKFNRNVFLSPEFLKQAELGFISPIIVNENMTVIDGQHRLTACKQLGLPVEYIIKEGLNEDDIVRMNTVQQPWKLINYIEAYANEGKEEYIKLLNLINTKDYYQSVAVIAQIACNSSTPRGMIKDIQEGSFKFHNYNKTVEFLAYLKLFKQKTRIPYRSNLSRAIYTLFTYKKINMDTLIKKVISTGLNEELIVKSPNYSECLKELLTAYNFRTSVNYINFAINAKGNVLIDSEKHDWALDEYEKEQKKSH
;
A
#
# COMPACT_ATOMS: atom_id res chain seq x y z
N MET A 1 13.71 -38.48 13.21
CA MET A 1 14.49 -37.27 13.55
C MET A 1 14.69 -36.50 12.24
N PHE A 2 14.38 -35.20 12.20
CA PHE A 2 14.46 -34.39 10.97
C PHE A 2 15.76 -33.60 10.92
N ASN A 3 16.37 -33.47 9.74
CA ASN A 3 17.63 -32.77 9.54
C ASN A 3 17.47 -31.57 8.60
N PHE A 4 18.21 -30.49 8.87
CA PHE A 4 18.31 -29.34 7.97
C PHE A 4 19.61 -29.42 7.16
N SER A 5 19.51 -29.03 5.89
CA SER A 5 20.64 -28.77 4.99
C SER A 5 21.14 -27.33 5.16
N LYS A 6 22.38 -27.08 4.71
CA LYS A 6 22.97 -25.73 4.57
C LYS A 6 22.16 -24.78 3.67
N PHE A 7 21.31 -25.32 2.80
CA PHE A 7 20.45 -24.55 1.89
C PHE A 7 19.10 -24.14 2.51
N ASN A 8 18.75 -24.66 3.69
CA ASN A 8 17.60 -24.18 4.43
C ASN A 8 17.85 -22.73 4.90
N ARG A 9 16.88 -21.83 4.65
CA ARG A 9 16.99 -20.42 5.06
C ARG A 9 16.92 -20.31 6.58
N ASN A 10 17.45 -19.23 7.15
CA ASN A 10 17.19 -18.92 8.56
C ASN A 10 15.68 -18.81 8.82
N VAL A 11 15.24 -19.38 9.94
CA VAL A 11 13.83 -19.41 10.34
C VAL A 11 13.58 -18.28 11.32
N PHE A 12 12.69 -17.35 10.95
CA PHE A 12 12.19 -16.30 11.83
C PHE A 12 10.69 -16.54 12.04
N LEU A 13 10.29 -16.81 13.28
CA LEU A 13 8.90 -17.10 13.62
C LEU A 13 8.23 -15.85 14.18
N SER A 14 7.18 -15.38 13.50
CA SER A 14 6.33 -14.31 14.04
C SER A 14 5.31 -14.87 15.05
N PRO A 15 4.79 -14.04 15.96
CA PRO A 15 3.70 -14.42 16.85
C PRO A 15 2.48 -14.99 16.10
N GLU A 16 2.13 -14.39 14.96
CA GLU A 16 1.02 -14.86 14.11
C GLU A 16 1.28 -16.27 13.56
N PHE A 17 2.53 -16.59 13.20
CA PHE A 17 2.89 -17.91 12.68
C PHE A 17 2.84 -18.99 13.76
N LEU A 18 3.22 -18.66 15.00
CA LEU A 18 3.07 -19.56 16.13
C LEU A 18 1.60 -19.85 16.43
N LYS A 19 0.74 -18.83 16.36
CA LYS A 19 -0.71 -19.01 16.49
C LYS A 19 -1.29 -19.93 15.40
N GLN A 20 -0.77 -19.84 14.16
CA GLN A 20 -1.15 -20.76 13.09
C GLN A 20 -0.72 -22.20 13.38
N ALA A 21 0.45 -22.41 14.00
CA ALA A 21 0.88 -23.74 14.40
C ALA A 21 -0.05 -24.37 15.45
N GLU A 22 -0.53 -23.58 16.43
CA GLU A 22 -1.52 -24.03 17.43
C GLU A 22 -2.86 -24.45 16.80
N LEU A 23 -3.29 -23.76 15.74
CA LEU A 23 -4.49 -24.14 14.97
C LEU A 23 -4.28 -25.40 14.12
N GLY A 24 -3.03 -25.79 13.89
CA GLY A 24 -2.65 -26.89 13.00
C GLY A 24 -2.39 -26.40 11.57
N PHE A 25 -1.24 -26.80 11.01
CA PHE A 25 -0.93 -26.51 9.61
C PHE A 25 -1.71 -27.44 8.69
N ILE A 26 -2.36 -26.87 7.66
CA ILE A 26 -3.07 -27.64 6.63
C ILE A 26 -2.11 -28.43 5.73
N SER A 27 -0.90 -27.89 5.51
CA SER A 27 0.08 -28.49 4.61
C SER A 27 1.14 -29.26 5.41
N PRO A 28 1.46 -30.52 5.03
CA PRO A 28 2.54 -31.29 5.64
C PRO A 28 3.92 -30.77 5.21
N ILE A 29 4.96 -31.08 6.00
CA ILE A 29 6.35 -30.83 5.60
C ILE A 29 6.80 -31.89 4.59
N ILE A 30 7.74 -31.54 3.69
CA ILE A 30 8.27 -32.48 2.71
C ILE A 30 9.69 -32.84 3.11
N VAL A 31 9.98 -34.14 3.18
CA VAL A 31 11.32 -34.66 3.49
C VAL A 31 11.76 -35.68 2.44
N ASN A 32 13.07 -35.87 2.30
CA ASN A 32 13.61 -36.96 1.48
C ASN A 32 13.77 -38.26 2.29
N GLU A 33 14.29 -39.32 1.65
CA GLU A 33 14.56 -40.63 2.26
C GLU A 33 15.50 -40.58 3.47
N ASN A 34 16.32 -39.54 3.58
CA ASN A 34 17.24 -39.31 4.70
C ASN A 34 16.64 -38.41 5.79
N MET A 35 15.33 -38.17 5.75
CA MET A 35 14.62 -37.24 6.66
C MET A 35 15.16 -35.81 6.62
N THR A 36 15.79 -35.42 5.51
CA THR A 36 16.23 -34.03 5.27
C THR A 36 15.03 -33.20 4.84
N VAL A 37 14.84 -32.04 5.47
CA VAL A 37 13.70 -31.15 5.23
C VAL A 37 13.86 -30.41 3.91
N ILE A 38 13.02 -30.76 2.93
CA ILE A 38 13.01 -30.13 1.61
C ILE A 38 12.06 -28.92 1.57
N ASP A 39 10.89 -29.02 2.20
CA ASP A 39 9.94 -27.91 2.41
C ASP A 39 9.38 -27.90 3.83
N GLY A 40 8.99 -26.72 4.31
CA GLY A 40 8.27 -26.58 5.58
C GLY A 40 9.18 -26.38 6.79
N GLN A 41 10.41 -25.90 6.60
CA GLN A 41 11.35 -25.60 7.70
C GLN A 41 10.74 -24.70 8.80
N HIS A 42 9.95 -23.68 8.44
CA HIS A 42 9.30 -22.79 9.41
C HIS A 42 8.22 -23.54 10.21
N ARG A 43 7.45 -24.40 9.55
CA ARG A 43 6.40 -25.22 10.18
C ARG A 43 7.00 -26.22 11.16
N LEU A 44 8.05 -26.94 10.75
CA LEU A 44 8.75 -27.87 11.62
C LEU A 44 9.31 -27.16 12.86
N THR A 45 9.97 -26.01 12.68
CA THR A 45 10.54 -25.25 13.81
C THR A 45 9.45 -24.72 14.74
N ALA A 46 8.33 -24.22 14.21
CA ALA A 46 7.20 -23.75 15.02
C ALA A 46 6.58 -24.89 15.84
N CYS A 47 6.27 -26.02 15.19
CA CYS A 47 5.76 -27.21 15.88
C CYS A 47 6.75 -27.71 16.94
N LYS A 48 8.05 -27.75 16.63
CA LYS A 48 9.10 -28.15 17.58
C LYS A 48 9.17 -27.21 18.78
N GLN A 49 9.06 -25.90 18.57
CA GLN A 49 9.09 -24.90 19.63
C GLN A 49 7.86 -25.02 20.56
N LEU A 50 6.70 -25.34 20.00
CA LEU A 50 5.44 -25.48 20.74
C LEU A 50 5.17 -26.90 21.26
N GLY A 51 6.04 -27.87 20.95
CA GLY A 51 5.83 -29.27 21.30
C GLY A 51 4.66 -29.94 20.57
N LEU A 52 4.29 -29.43 19.40
CA LEU A 52 3.17 -29.92 18.59
C LEU A 52 3.63 -30.99 17.58
N PRO A 53 2.76 -31.95 17.24
CA PRO A 53 3.03 -32.90 16.16
C PRO A 53 3.12 -32.18 14.80
N VAL A 54 3.77 -32.83 13.84
CA VAL A 54 3.90 -32.34 12.47
C VAL A 54 3.61 -33.47 11.48
N GLU A 55 2.77 -33.20 10.50
CA GLU A 55 2.53 -34.10 9.38
C GLU A 55 3.66 -33.97 8.35
N TYR A 56 4.07 -35.08 7.75
CA TYR A 56 5.15 -35.07 6.75
C TYR A 56 4.90 -36.08 5.63
N ILE A 57 5.44 -35.76 4.45
CA ILE A 57 5.47 -36.63 3.28
C ILE A 57 6.94 -36.94 2.96
N ILE A 58 7.26 -38.23 2.85
CA ILE A 58 8.57 -38.68 2.34
C ILE A 58 8.46 -38.73 0.82
N LYS A 59 9.35 -37.99 0.14
CA LYS A 59 9.49 -38.04 -1.32
C LYS A 59 10.94 -38.35 -1.68
N GLU A 60 11.13 -39.58 -2.16
CA GLU A 60 12.44 -40.11 -2.51
C GLU A 60 13.08 -39.36 -3.68
N GLY A 61 14.41 -39.26 -3.65
CA GLY A 61 15.21 -38.65 -4.71
C GLY A 61 15.27 -37.13 -4.67
N LEU A 62 14.66 -36.49 -3.66
CA LEU A 62 14.83 -35.06 -3.43
C LEU A 62 16.18 -34.77 -2.77
N ASN A 63 16.86 -33.75 -3.28
CA ASN A 63 18.17 -33.30 -2.84
C ASN A 63 18.16 -31.81 -2.46
N GLU A 64 19.35 -31.29 -2.14
CA GLU A 64 19.52 -29.91 -1.69
C GLU A 64 19.14 -28.87 -2.76
N ASP A 65 19.33 -29.18 -4.05
CA ASP A 65 18.98 -28.28 -5.15
C ASP A 65 17.46 -28.10 -5.26
N ASP A 66 16.69 -29.12 -4.87
CA ASP A 66 15.23 -29.05 -4.81
C ASP A 66 14.73 -28.06 -3.74
N ILE A 67 15.50 -27.86 -2.66
CA ILE A 67 15.22 -26.86 -1.61
C ILE A 67 15.27 -25.46 -2.23
N VAL A 68 16.33 -25.18 -3.01
CA VAL A 68 16.51 -23.89 -3.69
C VAL A 68 15.43 -23.69 -4.75
N ARG A 69 15.15 -24.73 -5.55
CA ARG A 69 14.10 -24.68 -6.59
C ARG A 69 12.73 -24.38 -5.99
N MET A 70 12.35 -25.06 -4.92
CA MET A 70 11.03 -24.86 -4.30
C MET A 70 10.87 -23.45 -3.72
N ASN A 71 11.92 -22.93 -3.07
CA ASN A 71 11.96 -21.57 -2.54
C ASN A 71 11.96 -20.47 -3.63
N THR A 72 12.39 -20.79 -4.85
CA THR A 72 12.41 -19.83 -5.97
C THR A 72 11.12 -19.85 -6.78
N VAL A 73 10.44 -20.99 -6.84
CA VAL A 73 9.14 -21.14 -7.52
C VAL A 73 7.99 -20.58 -6.69
N GLN A 74 8.02 -20.72 -5.36
CA GLN A 74 6.98 -20.15 -4.49
C GLN A 74 6.99 -18.61 -4.57
N GLN A 75 5.94 -18.04 -5.15
CA GLN A 75 5.76 -16.59 -5.23
C GLN A 75 4.90 -16.09 -4.07
N PRO A 76 5.35 -15.07 -3.31
CA PRO A 76 4.49 -14.45 -2.30
C PRO A 76 3.32 -13.77 -2.98
N TRP A 77 2.14 -13.84 -2.36
CA TRP A 77 0.97 -13.11 -2.84
C TRP A 77 1.24 -11.61 -2.87
N LYS A 78 1.01 -10.99 -4.03
CA LYS A 78 1.03 -9.54 -4.18
C LYS A 78 -0.33 -8.98 -3.73
N LEU A 79 -0.37 -7.69 -3.39
CA LEU A 79 -1.61 -7.03 -2.95
C LEU A 79 -2.76 -7.19 -3.96
N ILE A 80 -2.45 -7.15 -5.26
CA ILE A 80 -3.43 -7.37 -6.32
C ILE A 80 -4.07 -8.77 -6.29
N ASN A 81 -3.32 -9.79 -5.88
CA ASN A 81 -3.85 -11.16 -5.83
C ASN A 81 -4.95 -11.28 -4.77
N TYR A 82 -4.79 -10.65 -3.61
CA TYR A 82 -5.85 -10.57 -2.59
C TYR A 82 -7.08 -9.83 -3.13
N ILE A 83 -6.86 -8.71 -3.84
CA ILE A 83 -7.96 -7.93 -4.41
C ILE A 83 -8.73 -8.75 -5.46
N GLU A 84 -8.03 -9.44 -6.36
CA GLU A 84 -8.60 -10.32 -7.37
C GLU A 84 -9.36 -11.49 -6.73
N ALA A 85 -8.79 -12.16 -5.72
CA ALA A 85 -9.44 -13.26 -5.04
C ALA A 85 -10.77 -12.85 -4.42
N TYR A 86 -10.78 -11.75 -3.65
CA TYR A 86 -12.01 -11.24 -3.02
C TYR A 86 -13.02 -10.68 -4.04
N ALA A 87 -12.56 -10.11 -5.15
CA ALA A 87 -13.45 -9.70 -6.23
C ALA A 87 -14.11 -10.93 -6.91
N ASN A 88 -13.35 -12.00 -7.14
CA ASN A 88 -13.85 -13.26 -7.71
C ASN A 88 -14.85 -13.97 -6.78
N GLU A 89 -14.72 -13.79 -5.46
CA GLU A 89 -15.70 -14.23 -4.46
C GLU A 89 -16.99 -13.38 -4.46
N GLY A 90 -17.06 -12.31 -5.25
CA GLY A 90 -18.24 -11.46 -5.35
C GLY A 90 -18.27 -10.30 -4.33
N LYS A 91 -17.16 -10.01 -3.61
CA LYS A 91 -17.14 -8.89 -2.66
C LYS A 91 -17.15 -7.56 -3.41
N GLU A 92 -18.25 -6.81 -3.29
CA GLU A 92 -18.50 -5.59 -4.07
C GLU A 92 -17.40 -4.52 -3.94
N GLU A 93 -16.87 -4.27 -2.75
CA GLU A 93 -15.82 -3.28 -2.52
C GLU A 93 -14.53 -3.65 -3.26
N TYR A 94 -14.23 -4.94 -3.38
CA TYR A 94 -13.07 -5.44 -4.11
C TYR A 94 -13.30 -5.41 -5.61
N ILE A 95 -14.52 -5.70 -6.09
CA ILE A 95 -14.89 -5.53 -7.51
C ILE A 95 -14.71 -4.07 -7.93
N LYS A 96 -15.23 -3.13 -7.14
CA LYS A 96 -15.05 -1.68 -7.39
C LYS A 96 -13.57 -1.30 -7.42
N LEU A 97 -12.78 -1.77 -6.45
CA LEU A 97 -11.34 -1.47 -6.39
C LEU A 97 -10.58 -2.06 -7.57
N LEU A 98 -10.85 -3.30 -7.94
CA LEU A 98 -10.24 -3.97 -9.09
C LEU A 98 -10.56 -3.23 -10.39
N ASN A 99 -11.79 -2.76 -10.57
CA ASN A 99 -12.19 -1.96 -11.72
C ASN A 99 -11.40 -0.64 -11.82
N LEU A 100 -11.18 0.05 -10.69
CA LEU A 100 -10.34 1.27 -10.68
C LEU A 100 -8.89 0.98 -11.02
N ILE A 101 -8.33 -0.13 -10.51
CA ILE A 101 -6.96 -0.57 -10.79
C ILE A 101 -6.78 -0.91 -12.27
N ASN A 102 -7.74 -1.61 -12.86
CA ASN A 102 -7.70 -2.06 -14.26
C ASN A 102 -8.08 -0.96 -15.26
N THR A 103 -8.49 0.23 -14.78
CA THR A 103 -8.78 1.36 -15.65
C THR A 103 -7.47 1.83 -16.30
N LYS A 104 -7.32 1.55 -17.61
CA LYS A 104 -6.07 1.80 -18.37
C LYS A 104 -5.53 3.21 -18.24
N ASP A 105 -6.40 4.20 -18.04
CA ASP A 105 -6.02 5.60 -17.89
C ASP A 105 -5.41 5.95 -16.54
N TYR A 106 -5.60 5.13 -15.52
CA TYR A 106 -5.09 5.32 -14.16
C TYR A 106 -3.80 4.52 -13.99
N TYR A 107 -2.71 4.98 -14.62
CA TYR A 107 -1.38 4.34 -14.48
C TYR A 107 -0.75 4.64 -13.12
N GLN A 108 -1.35 4.13 -12.04
CA GLN A 108 -0.88 4.25 -10.66
C GLN A 108 -0.61 2.85 -10.08
N SER A 109 0.23 2.79 -9.05
CA SER A 109 0.42 1.52 -8.34
C SER A 109 -0.85 1.15 -7.57
N VAL A 110 -1.10 -0.16 -7.46
CA VAL A 110 -2.22 -0.72 -6.69
C VAL A 110 -2.28 -0.15 -5.27
N ALA A 111 -1.11 -0.01 -4.63
CA ALA A 111 -1.01 0.54 -3.29
C ALA A 111 -1.45 2.01 -3.19
N VAL A 112 -1.16 2.84 -4.21
CA VAL A 112 -1.57 4.26 -4.22
C VAL A 112 -3.08 4.38 -4.43
N ILE A 113 -3.65 3.63 -5.38
CA ILE A 113 -5.10 3.63 -5.60
C ILE A 113 -5.83 3.17 -4.34
N ALA A 114 -5.38 2.08 -3.72
CA ALA A 114 -5.96 1.58 -2.48
C ALA A 114 -5.82 2.57 -1.32
N GLN A 115 -4.68 3.26 -1.20
CA GLN A 115 -4.46 4.27 -0.17
C GLN A 115 -5.41 5.47 -0.30
N ILE A 116 -5.62 5.95 -1.53
CA ILE A 116 -6.58 7.01 -1.84
C ILE A 116 -8.00 6.51 -1.51
N ALA A 117 -8.32 5.27 -1.89
CA ALA A 117 -9.64 4.69 -1.71
C ALA A 117 -10.08 4.60 -0.25
N CYS A 118 -9.16 4.29 0.67
CA CYS A 118 -9.45 4.24 2.12
C CYS A 118 -9.06 5.51 2.89
N ASN A 119 -8.68 6.59 2.20
CA ASN A 119 -8.22 7.84 2.82
C ASN A 119 -7.13 7.64 3.90
N SER A 120 -6.26 6.65 3.72
CA SER A 120 -5.31 6.25 4.76
C SER A 120 -4.00 7.03 4.70
N SER A 121 -3.59 7.59 5.84
CA SER A 121 -2.27 8.17 6.03
C SER A 121 -1.17 7.10 6.19
N THR A 122 -1.53 5.84 6.51
CA THR A 122 -0.59 4.74 6.78
C THR A 122 -0.79 3.53 5.85
N PRO A 123 0.23 3.12 5.07
CA PRO A 123 0.10 1.96 4.18
C PRO A 123 -0.12 0.63 4.92
N ARG A 124 0.36 0.49 6.16
CA ARG A 124 0.30 -0.80 6.90
C ARG A 124 -1.12 -1.23 7.25
N GLY A 125 -1.96 -0.32 7.73
CA GLY A 125 -3.36 -0.64 8.07
C GLY A 125 -4.14 -1.08 6.84
N MET A 126 -4.03 -0.31 5.76
CA MET A 126 -4.68 -0.61 4.47
C MET A 126 -4.27 -1.98 3.90
N ILE A 127 -2.98 -2.33 3.96
CA ILE A 127 -2.51 -3.64 3.49
C ILE A 127 -3.15 -4.76 4.31
N LYS A 128 -3.22 -4.61 5.64
CA LYS A 128 -3.85 -5.58 6.53
C LYS A 128 -5.32 -5.77 6.19
N ASP A 129 -6.08 -4.67 6.04
CA ASP A 129 -7.51 -4.74 5.72
C ASP A 129 -7.77 -5.44 4.38
N ILE A 130 -6.91 -5.20 3.39
CA ILE A 130 -7.00 -5.88 2.09
C ILE A 130 -6.73 -7.37 2.25
N GLN A 131 -5.68 -7.76 2.99
CA GLN A 131 -5.31 -9.17 3.20
C GLN A 131 -6.39 -9.93 3.97
N GLU A 132 -7.01 -9.29 4.97
CA GLU A 132 -8.06 -9.86 5.82
C GLU A 132 -9.46 -9.84 5.19
N GLY A 133 -9.62 -9.24 4.00
CA GLY A 133 -10.91 -9.23 3.31
C GLY A 133 -11.90 -8.19 3.85
N SER A 134 -11.42 -7.21 4.62
CA SER A 134 -12.21 -6.20 5.34
C SER A 134 -12.15 -4.79 4.73
N PHE A 135 -11.45 -4.62 3.60
CA PHE A 135 -11.33 -3.34 2.91
C PHE A 135 -12.69 -2.72 2.58
N LYS A 136 -12.79 -1.40 2.77
CA LYS A 136 -13.93 -0.57 2.37
C LYS A 136 -13.46 0.77 1.82
N PHE A 137 -14.16 1.28 0.82
CA PHE A 137 -13.96 2.65 0.36
C PHE A 137 -14.38 3.63 1.45
N HIS A 138 -13.51 4.60 1.75
CA HIS A 138 -13.85 5.74 2.58
C HIS A 138 -14.85 6.66 1.88
N ASN A 139 -14.61 6.92 0.58
CA ASN A 139 -15.55 7.61 -0.29
C ASN A 139 -15.27 7.26 -1.76
N TYR A 140 -16.03 6.30 -2.31
CA TYR A 140 -15.84 5.83 -3.68
C TYR A 140 -15.93 6.95 -4.73
N ASN A 141 -16.95 7.81 -4.62
CA ASN A 141 -17.16 8.89 -5.59
C ASN A 141 -15.99 9.88 -5.60
N LYS A 142 -15.46 10.23 -4.42
CA LYS A 142 -14.30 11.12 -4.32
C LYS A 142 -13.02 10.45 -4.79
N THR A 143 -12.88 9.14 -4.62
CA THR A 143 -11.78 8.39 -5.23
C THR A 143 -11.82 8.47 -6.75
N VAL A 144 -12.99 8.24 -7.37
CA VAL A 144 -13.17 8.34 -8.82
C VAL A 144 -12.86 9.75 -9.33
N GLU A 145 -13.41 10.77 -8.68
CA GLU A 145 -13.17 12.20 -8.99
C GLU A 145 -11.67 12.52 -8.94
N PHE A 146 -10.98 12.06 -7.90
CA PHE A 146 -9.56 12.30 -7.74
C PHE A 146 -8.70 11.59 -8.81
N LEU A 147 -9.02 10.34 -9.15
CA LEU A 147 -8.30 9.60 -10.19
C LEU A 147 -8.48 10.26 -11.57
N ALA A 148 -9.69 10.74 -11.87
CA ALA A 148 -9.97 11.53 -13.06
C ALA A 148 -9.16 12.84 -13.07
N TYR A 149 -9.06 13.52 -11.92
CA TYR A 149 -8.21 14.70 -11.79
C TYR A 149 -6.72 14.39 -12.00
N LEU A 150 -6.19 13.28 -11.46
CA LEU A 150 -4.78 12.90 -11.68
C LEU A 150 -4.48 12.63 -13.16
N LYS A 151 -5.43 12.05 -13.89
CA LYS A 151 -5.34 11.89 -15.35
C LYS A 151 -5.23 13.26 -16.03
N LEU A 152 -6.11 14.19 -15.69
CA LEU A 152 -6.08 15.56 -16.24
C LEU A 152 -4.79 16.29 -15.87
N PHE A 153 -4.35 16.20 -14.62
CA PHE A 153 -3.12 16.79 -14.11
C PHE A 153 -1.92 16.33 -14.94
N LYS A 154 -1.76 15.01 -15.15
CA LYS A 154 -0.71 14.47 -16.02
C LYS A 154 -0.80 15.02 -17.44
N GLN A 155 -2.00 15.01 -18.04
CA GLN A 155 -2.17 15.46 -19.42
C GLN A 155 -1.78 16.94 -19.60
N LYS A 156 -2.14 17.80 -18.64
CA LYS A 156 -1.87 19.25 -18.72
C LYS A 156 -0.44 19.61 -18.36
N THR A 157 0.13 18.97 -17.32
CA THR A 157 1.48 19.29 -16.81
C THR A 157 2.59 18.50 -17.50
N ARG A 158 2.24 17.37 -18.15
CA ARG A 158 3.15 16.38 -18.73
C ARG A 158 4.07 15.68 -17.72
N ILE A 159 3.84 15.87 -16.42
CA ILE A 159 4.60 15.21 -15.35
C ILE A 159 4.26 13.71 -15.37
N PRO A 160 5.26 12.80 -15.38
CA PRO A 160 5.00 11.36 -15.29
C PRO A 160 4.37 11.00 -13.95
N TYR A 161 3.68 9.86 -13.88
CA TYR A 161 3.10 9.42 -12.61
C TYR A 161 4.19 9.08 -11.60
N ARG A 162 4.03 9.59 -10.38
CA ARG A 162 4.94 9.35 -9.24
C ARG A 162 4.10 9.17 -7.98
N SER A 163 4.32 8.08 -7.24
CA SER A 163 3.52 7.75 -6.04
C SER A 163 3.52 8.88 -5.00
N ASN A 164 4.67 9.49 -4.71
CA ASN A 164 4.76 10.59 -3.74
C ASN A 164 4.02 11.84 -4.20
N LEU A 165 4.08 12.16 -5.49
CA LEU A 165 3.37 13.29 -6.07
C LEU A 165 1.86 13.05 -6.03
N SER A 166 1.39 11.87 -6.45
CA SER A 166 -0.02 11.48 -6.38
C SER A 166 -0.58 11.62 -4.96
N ARG A 167 0.20 11.18 -3.96
CA ARG A 167 -0.17 11.30 -2.54
C ARG A 167 -0.20 12.75 -2.07
N ALA A 168 0.78 13.57 -2.43
CA ALA A 168 0.80 14.99 -2.08
C ALA A 168 -0.39 15.73 -2.69
N ILE A 169 -0.70 15.47 -3.96
CA ILE A 169 -1.86 16.03 -4.65
C ILE A 169 -3.17 15.57 -3.99
N TYR A 170 -3.26 14.31 -3.55
CA TYR A 170 -4.43 13.81 -2.81
C TYR A 170 -4.60 14.55 -1.49
N THR A 171 -3.52 14.76 -0.74
CA THR A 171 -3.56 15.56 0.49
C THR A 171 -4.11 16.95 0.20
N LEU A 172 -3.65 17.64 -0.85
CA LEU A 172 -4.20 18.95 -1.22
C LEU A 172 -5.69 18.89 -1.62
N PHE A 173 -6.11 17.82 -2.31
CA PHE A 173 -7.51 17.58 -2.68
C PHE A 173 -8.46 17.45 -1.47
N THR A 174 -7.92 17.14 -0.28
CA THR A 174 -8.73 17.05 0.94
C THR A 174 -9.05 18.42 1.57
N TYR A 175 -8.39 19.52 1.18
CA TYR A 175 -8.55 20.83 1.81
C TYR A 175 -9.52 21.75 1.05
N LYS A 176 -10.49 22.32 1.76
CA LYS A 176 -11.58 23.14 1.19
C LYS A 176 -11.09 24.36 0.41
N LYS A 177 -9.99 24.99 0.88
CA LYS A 177 -9.44 26.20 0.25
C LYS A 177 -8.63 25.91 -1.03
N ILE A 178 -8.30 24.64 -1.31
CA ILE A 178 -7.55 24.28 -2.50
C ILE A 178 -8.50 24.17 -3.69
N ASN A 179 -8.29 25.01 -4.70
CA ASN A 179 -8.92 24.87 -6.00
C ASN A 179 -8.00 24.07 -6.93
N MET A 180 -8.45 22.88 -7.32
CA MET A 180 -7.62 21.94 -8.09
C MET A 180 -7.30 22.43 -9.52
N ASP A 181 -8.18 23.20 -10.15
CA ASP A 181 -7.90 23.79 -11.47
C ASP A 181 -6.80 24.86 -11.36
N THR A 182 -6.83 25.66 -10.30
CA THR A 182 -5.77 26.62 -9.98
C THR A 182 -4.44 25.93 -9.73
N LEU A 183 -4.43 24.76 -9.08
CA LEU A 183 -3.21 24.00 -8.83
C LEU A 183 -2.49 23.65 -10.14
N ILE A 184 -3.19 23.11 -11.14
CA ILE A 184 -2.60 22.83 -12.47
C ILE A 184 -2.01 24.09 -13.09
N LYS A 185 -2.79 25.19 -13.10
CA LYS A 185 -2.35 26.47 -13.69
C LYS A 185 -1.08 26.98 -13.00
N LYS A 186 -1.03 26.92 -11.67
CA LYS A 186 0.10 27.38 -10.87
C LYS A 186 1.34 26.54 -11.12
N VAL A 187 1.22 25.21 -11.06
CA VAL A 187 2.31 24.27 -11.36
C VAL A 187 2.96 24.54 -12.72
N ILE A 188 2.16 24.85 -13.74
CA ILE A 188 2.66 25.21 -15.07
C ILE A 188 3.28 26.62 -15.07
N SER A 189 2.56 27.62 -14.57
CA SER A 189 2.99 29.03 -14.64
C SER A 189 4.25 29.34 -13.85
N THR A 190 4.58 28.53 -12.84
CA THR A 190 5.80 28.68 -12.04
C THR A 190 6.96 27.83 -12.56
N GLY A 191 6.76 27.05 -13.64
CA GLY A 191 7.78 26.13 -14.17
C GLY A 191 8.01 24.86 -13.34
N LEU A 192 7.22 24.64 -12.27
CA LEU A 192 7.38 23.48 -11.40
C LEU A 192 7.15 22.16 -12.15
N ASN A 193 6.31 22.17 -13.19
CA ASN A 193 6.12 20.99 -14.04
C ASN A 193 7.41 20.54 -14.73
N GLU A 194 8.26 21.46 -15.19
CA GLU A 194 9.52 21.13 -15.86
C GLU A 194 10.50 20.48 -14.87
N GLU A 195 10.53 20.99 -13.63
CA GLU A 195 11.33 20.40 -12.56
C GLU A 195 10.85 18.98 -12.19
N LEU A 196 9.55 18.80 -12.01
CA LEU A 196 8.95 17.51 -11.60
C LEU A 196 8.92 16.45 -12.70
N ILE A 197 9.17 16.82 -13.96
CA ILE A 197 9.41 15.85 -15.03
C ILE A 197 10.73 15.11 -14.77
N VAL A 198 11.76 15.84 -14.34
CA VAL A 198 13.12 15.32 -14.16
C VAL A 198 13.34 14.80 -12.74
N LYS A 199 12.87 15.55 -11.74
CA LYS A 199 13.03 15.23 -10.31
C LYS A 199 11.93 14.27 -9.85
N SER A 200 12.25 13.46 -8.84
CA SER A 200 11.27 12.62 -8.14
C SER A 200 11.38 12.85 -6.63
N PRO A 201 10.89 14.00 -6.13
CA PRO A 201 11.02 14.36 -4.72
C PRO A 201 10.30 13.38 -3.78
N ASN A 202 10.66 13.47 -2.49
CA ASN A 202 9.91 12.75 -1.46
C ASN A 202 8.54 13.39 -1.22
N TYR A 203 7.68 12.74 -0.42
CA TYR A 203 6.33 13.21 -0.17
C TYR A 203 6.26 14.64 0.41
N SER A 204 7.11 14.97 1.39
CA SER A 204 7.11 16.29 2.04
C SER A 204 7.59 17.38 1.09
N GLU A 205 8.61 17.08 0.28
CA GLU A 205 9.10 17.98 -0.77
C GLU A 205 8.01 18.25 -1.81
N CYS A 206 7.33 17.20 -2.31
CA CYS A 206 6.20 17.38 -3.23
C CYS A 206 5.15 18.33 -2.66
N LEU A 207 4.73 18.14 -1.40
CA LEU A 207 3.74 19.00 -0.77
C LEU A 207 4.21 20.45 -0.67
N LYS A 208 5.45 20.65 -0.21
CA LYS A 208 6.04 21.98 -0.07
C LYS A 208 6.10 22.70 -1.41
N GLU A 209 6.61 22.04 -2.45
CA GLU A 209 6.75 22.62 -3.79
C GLU A 209 5.39 22.95 -4.40
N LEU A 210 4.41 22.05 -4.30
CA LEU A 210 3.05 22.29 -4.77
C LEU A 210 2.39 23.49 -4.07
N LEU A 211 2.50 23.59 -2.75
CA LEU A 211 1.96 24.73 -1.98
C LEU A 211 2.68 26.04 -2.30
N THR A 212 4.00 25.98 -2.45
CA THR A 212 4.82 27.14 -2.84
C THR A 212 4.39 27.66 -4.22
N ALA A 213 4.21 26.76 -5.19
CA ALA A 213 3.70 27.12 -6.51
C ALA A 213 2.27 27.67 -6.43
N TYR A 214 1.38 27.02 -5.67
CA TYR A 214 -0.01 27.44 -5.50
C TYR A 214 -0.14 28.88 -4.95
N ASN A 215 0.69 29.19 -3.94
CA ASN A 215 0.73 30.49 -3.28
C ASN A 215 1.52 31.56 -4.05
N PHE A 216 2.26 31.20 -5.11
CA PHE A 216 3.11 32.14 -5.83
C PHE A 216 2.31 33.33 -6.38
N ARG A 217 2.67 34.55 -5.94
CA ARG A 217 1.99 35.81 -6.30
C ARG A 217 0.47 35.77 -6.06
N THR A 218 0.03 35.08 -5.01
CA THR A 218 -1.37 34.96 -4.61
C THR A 218 -1.57 35.65 -3.27
N SER A 219 -2.45 36.65 -3.21
CA SER A 219 -2.88 37.28 -1.95
C SER A 219 -4.24 36.74 -1.47
N VAL A 220 -5.13 36.40 -2.40
CA VAL A 220 -6.48 35.87 -2.12
C VAL A 220 -6.44 34.34 -2.13
N ASN A 221 -7.00 33.68 -1.11
CA ASN A 221 -6.95 32.22 -0.93
C ASN A 221 -5.54 31.65 -0.74
N TYR A 222 -4.63 32.45 -0.17
CA TYR A 222 -3.32 31.97 0.29
C TYR A 222 -3.48 30.85 1.32
N ILE A 223 -2.69 29.79 1.18
CA ILE A 223 -2.72 28.62 2.06
C ILE A 223 -1.56 28.70 3.04
N ASN A 224 -1.85 28.89 4.31
CA ASN A 224 -0.83 28.87 5.35
C ASN A 224 -0.33 27.44 5.54
N PHE A 225 0.99 27.27 5.62
CA PHE A 225 1.60 25.99 5.98
C PHE A 225 2.92 26.21 6.72
N ALA A 226 3.28 25.27 7.57
CA ALA A 226 4.55 25.23 8.30
C ALA A 226 5.28 23.91 8.05
N ILE A 227 6.59 23.89 8.32
CA ILE A 227 7.40 22.67 8.27
C ILE A 227 7.89 22.40 9.69
N ASN A 228 7.57 21.22 10.25
CA ASN A 228 8.02 20.87 11.59
C ASN A 228 9.48 20.37 11.59
N ALA A 229 10.06 20.14 12.78
CA ALA A 229 11.43 19.67 12.95
C ALA A 229 11.73 18.33 12.26
N LYS A 230 10.71 17.52 11.96
CA LYS A 230 10.83 16.24 11.24
C LYS A 230 10.71 16.41 9.72
N GLY A 231 10.54 17.63 9.22
CA GLY A 231 10.36 17.92 7.79
C GLY A 231 8.93 17.67 7.29
N ASN A 232 7.95 17.48 8.16
CA ASN A 232 6.55 17.29 7.74
C ASN A 232 5.90 18.64 7.46
N VAL A 233 5.14 18.71 6.36
CA VAL A 233 4.34 19.88 6.00
C VAL A 233 3.02 19.85 6.76
N LEU A 234 2.75 20.89 7.55
CA LEU A 234 1.52 21.12 8.30
C LEU A 234 0.72 22.20 7.58
N ILE A 235 -0.44 21.86 7.03
CA ILE A 235 -1.30 22.79 6.30
C ILE A 235 -2.33 23.35 7.27
N ASP A 236 -2.37 24.67 7.42
CA ASP A 236 -3.34 25.40 8.23
C ASP A 236 -4.55 25.77 7.36
N SER A 237 -5.41 24.79 7.13
CA SER A 237 -6.63 24.92 6.35
C SER A 237 -7.66 23.87 6.76
N GLU A 238 -8.95 24.19 6.59
CA GLU A 238 -10.02 23.24 6.90
C GLU A 238 -10.09 22.15 5.80
N LYS A 239 -10.09 20.89 6.23
CA LYS A 239 -10.41 19.76 5.34
C LYS A 239 -11.91 19.70 5.02
N HIS A 240 -12.24 19.08 3.89
CA HIS A 240 -13.61 18.69 3.61
C HIS A 240 -14.13 17.67 4.64
N ASP A 241 -15.42 17.72 4.96
CA ASP A 241 -16.03 16.81 5.94
C ASP A 241 -15.91 15.34 5.53
N TRP A 242 -15.94 15.07 4.22
CA TRP A 242 -15.74 13.73 3.67
C TRP A 242 -14.31 13.23 3.85
N ALA A 243 -13.33 14.10 4.08
CA ALA A 243 -11.91 13.74 4.16
C ALA A 243 -11.39 13.61 5.61
N LEU A 244 -12.23 13.92 6.60
CA LEU A 244 -11.88 13.77 8.01
C LEU A 244 -11.80 12.28 8.40
N ASP A 245 -10.78 11.92 9.18
CA ASP A 245 -10.75 10.62 9.87
C ASP A 245 -11.67 10.61 11.11
N GLU A 246 -11.84 9.45 11.75
CA GLU A 246 -12.74 9.32 12.91
C GLU A 246 -12.35 10.24 14.07
N TYR A 247 -11.06 10.38 14.33
CA TYR A 247 -10.54 11.24 15.38
C TYR A 247 -10.78 12.72 15.08
N GLU A 248 -10.52 13.15 13.85
CA GLU A 248 -10.79 14.52 13.38
C GLU A 248 -12.30 14.85 13.43
N LYS A 249 -13.16 13.87 13.15
CA LYS A 249 -14.63 14.04 13.28
C LYS A 249 -15.06 14.21 14.74
N GLU A 250 -14.46 13.48 15.67
CA GLU A 250 -14.76 13.60 17.10
C GLU A 250 -14.35 14.96 17.66
N GLN A 251 -13.17 15.46 17.30
CA GLN A 251 -12.73 16.81 17.72
C GLN A 251 -13.65 17.91 17.21
N LYS A 252 -14.18 17.76 15.99
CA LYS A 252 -15.08 18.72 15.36
C LYS A 252 -16.48 18.75 16.01
N LYS A 253 -16.92 17.66 16.65
CA LYS A 253 -18.20 17.61 17.38
C LYS A 253 -18.13 18.24 18.78
N SER A 254 -16.92 18.42 19.31
CA SER A 254 -16.67 18.97 20.66
C SER A 254 -16.50 20.50 20.67
N HIS A 255 -16.66 21.16 19.52
CA HIS A 255 -16.62 22.61 19.33
C HIS A 255 -17.93 23.09 18.71
#